data_AF-A0AAN8ZPT8-F1
#
_entry.id   AF-A0AAN8ZPT8-F1
#
_cell.length_a   1.000
_cell.length_b   1.000
_cell.length_c   1.000
_cell.angle_alpha   90.00
_cell.angle_beta   90.00
_cell.angle_gamma   90.00
#
_symmetry.space_group_name_H-M   'P 1'
#
loop_
_entity.id
_entity.type
_entity.pdbx_description
1 polymer ?
#
loop_
_entity_poly.entity_id
_entity_poly.type
_entity_poly.pdbx_seq_one_letter_code
_entity_poly.pdbx_strand_id
1 'polypeptide(L)' 'MTVYGVQLPNGSYTGLIGHVNRNEVDLSITPLMVTPFRLQAFDFTEFLFMDQQQLLGKRPKPEADITGFIKPFPPYVSA' A
#
# COMPACT_ATOMS: atom_id res chain seq x y z
N MET A 1 2.83 3.93 -15.57
CA MET A 1 3.96 2.97 -15.61
C MET A 1 4.17 2.44 -14.20
N THR A 2 3.71 1.22 -13.92
CA THR A 2 3.91 0.58 -12.60
C THR A 2 5.33 0.00 -12.56
N VAL A 3 6.19 0.54 -11.71
CA VAL A 3 7.62 0.17 -11.62
C VAL A 3 7.81 -1.34 -11.44
N TYR A 4 6.97 -1.97 -10.61
CA TYR A 4 7.03 -3.42 -10.35
C TYR A 4 6.50 -4.27 -11.50
N GLY A 5 5.51 -3.79 -12.23
CA GLY A 5 4.83 -4.55 -13.29
C GLY A 5 3.56 -5.28 -12.88
N VAL A 6 2.79 -5.66 -13.89
CA VAL A 6 1.54 -6.44 -13.83
C VAL A 6 1.52 -7.48 -14.94
N GLN A 7 0.75 -8.56 -14.76
CA GLN A 7 0.42 -9.46 -15.87
C GLN A 7 -0.63 -8.81 -16.76
N LEU A 8 -0.45 -8.96 -18.07
CA LEU A 8 -1.37 -8.55 -19.10
C LEU A 8 -2.33 -9.71 -19.44
N PRO A 9 -3.47 -9.44 -20.10
CA PRO A 9 -4.42 -10.49 -20.49
C PRO A 9 -3.83 -11.57 -21.40
N ASN A 10 -2.75 -11.26 -22.12
CA ASN A 10 -2.02 -12.22 -22.97
C ASN A 10 -1.04 -13.10 -22.17
N GLY A 11 -1.02 -13.02 -20.85
CA GLY A 11 -0.14 -13.77 -19.96
C GLY A 11 1.26 -13.15 -19.78
N SER A 12 1.65 -12.16 -20.58
CA SER A 12 2.96 -11.50 -20.46
C SER A 12 3.01 -10.51 -19.30
N TYR A 13 4.19 -10.24 -18.78
CA TYR A 13 4.39 -9.33 -17.66
C TYR A 13 5.10 -8.03 -18.09
N THR A 14 4.70 -6.93 -17.45
CA THR A 14 5.32 -5.61 -17.62
C THR A 14 6.32 -5.30 -16.50
N GLY A 15 7.03 -4.18 -16.60
CA GLY A 15 7.91 -3.66 -15.55
C GLY A 15 9.01 -4.64 -15.13
N LEU A 16 9.46 -4.50 -13.89
CA LEU A 16 10.51 -5.33 -13.30
C LEU A 16 10.21 -6.83 -13.38
N ILE A 17 8.98 -7.24 -13.08
CA ILE A 17 8.55 -8.64 -13.21
C ILE A 17 8.73 -9.14 -14.65
N GLY A 18 8.38 -8.32 -15.65
CA GLY A 18 8.53 -8.65 -17.05
C GLY A 18 9.98 -8.83 -17.49
N HIS A 19 10.88 -7.97 -17.02
CA HIS A 19 12.31 -8.08 -17.36
C HIS A 19 12.92 -9.38 -16.82
N VAL A 20 12.60 -9.76 -15.58
CA VAL A 20 13.06 -11.03 -14.99
C VAL A 20 12.43 -12.22 -15.72
N ASN A 21 11.11 -12.19 -15.95
CA ASN A 21 10.39 -13.29 -16.60
C ASN A 21 10.86 -13.57 -18.04
N ARG A 22 11.29 -12.54 -18.77
CA ARG A 22 11.86 -12.68 -20.13
C ARG A 22 13.37 -12.92 -20.15
N ASN A 23 14.00 -13.12 -18.99
CA ASN A 23 15.46 -13.25 -18.85
C ASN A 23 16.25 -12.08 -19.47
N GLU A 24 15.69 -10.86 -19.44
CA GLU A 24 16.40 -9.63 -19.84
C GLU A 24 17.32 -9.13 -18.73
N VAL A 25 17.05 -9.56 -17.49
CA VAL A 25 17.89 -9.38 -16.31
C VAL A 25 17.89 -10.68 -15.50
N ASP A 26 19.01 -11.00 -14.87
CA ASP A 26 19.17 -12.26 -14.11
C ASP A 26 18.60 -12.18 -12.69
N LEU A 27 18.60 -10.98 -12.09
CA LEU A 27 18.16 -10.74 -10.71
C LEU A 27 17.63 -9.32 -10.53
N SER A 28 16.69 -9.17 -9.60
CA SER A 28 16.25 -7.87 -9.09
C SER A 28 16.39 -7.80 -7.58
N ILE A 29 16.98 -6.71 -7.08
CA ILE A 29 17.06 -6.40 -5.65
C ILE A 29 16.16 -5.19 -5.37
N THR A 30 14.92 -5.46 -4.97
CA THR A 30 13.95 -4.43 -4.58
C THR A 30 13.04 -4.98 -3.48
N PRO A 31 12.48 -4.13 -2.60
CA PRO A 31 11.38 -4.54 -1.74
C PRO A 31 10.22 -5.04 -2.60
N LEU A 32 9.99 -6.35 -2.61
CA LEU A 32 8.93 -6.97 -3.38
C LEU A 32 8.22 -8.00 -2.52
N MET A 33 6.94 -7.75 -2.25
CA MET A 33 6.11 -8.72 -1.54
C MET A 33 5.92 -9.98 -2.38
N VAL A 34 6.16 -11.12 -1.75
CA VAL A 34 5.91 -12.44 -2.34
C VAL A 34 4.41 -12.69 -2.34
N THR A 35 3.85 -12.96 -3.52
CA THR A 35 2.43 -13.26 -3.68
C THR A 35 2.27 -14.49 -4.57
N PRO A 36 1.18 -15.28 -4.43
CA PRO A 36 0.93 -16.45 -5.28
C PRO A 36 0.97 -16.13 -6.77
N PHE A 37 0.53 -14.93 -7.15
CA PHE A 37 0.54 -14.46 -8.53
C PHE A 37 1.94 -14.19 -9.08
N ARG A 38 2.84 -13.66 -8.25
CA ARG A 38 4.22 -13.35 -8.66
C ARG A 38 5.10 -14.61 -8.73
N LEU A 39 4.80 -15.61 -7.89
CA LEU A 39 5.45 -16.92 -7.94
C LEU A 39 5.22 -17.67 -9.27
N GLN A 40 4.22 -17.28 -10.06
CA GLN A 40 4.00 -17.83 -11.40
C GLN A 40 4.95 -17.22 -12.45
N ALA A 41 5.58 -16.08 -12.16
CA ALA A 41 6.39 -15.33 -13.11
C ALA A 41 7.90 -15.60 -12.95
N PHE A 42 8.38 -15.79 -11.72
CA PHE A 42 9.78 -16.06 -11.39
C PHE A 42 9.90 -16.55 -9.95
N ASP A 43 11.04 -17.15 -9.63
CA ASP A 43 11.35 -17.65 -8.28
C ASP A 43 11.91 -16.55 -7.39
N PHE A 44 11.50 -16.56 -6.11
CA PHE A 44 12.08 -15.70 -5.09
C PHE A 44 13.21 -16.42 -4.37
N THR A 45 14.19 -15.67 -3.89
CA THR A 45 15.18 -16.15 -2.92
C THR A 45 14.55 -16.24 -1.52
N GLU A 46 15.38 -16.57 -0.52
CA GLU A 46 15.03 -16.42 0.90
C GLU A 46 14.56 -15.00 1.23
N PHE A 47 13.64 -14.90 2.21
CA PHE A 47 13.06 -13.63 2.62
C PHE A 47 14.07 -12.80 3.43
N LEU A 48 14.39 -11.60 2.95
CA LEU A 48 15.30 -10.68 3.66
C LEU A 48 14.62 -9.96 4.83
N PHE A 49 13.31 -9.75 4.77
CA PHE A 49 12.51 -9.14 5.83
C PHE A 49 11.06 -9.62 5.75
N MET A 50 10.39 -9.67 6.90
CA MET A 50 8.95 -9.97 6.99
C MET A 50 8.22 -8.67 7.29
N ASP A 51 7.27 -8.30 6.43
CA ASP A 51 6.47 -7.09 6.57
C ASP A 51 4.99 -7.43 6.77
N GLN A 52 4.26 -6.51 7.42
CA GLN A 52 2.83 -6.62 7.66
C GLN A 52 2.12 -5.38 7.14
N GLN A 53 1.05 -5.59 6.35
CA GLN A 53 0.22 -4.47 5.91
C GLN A 53 -0.54 -3.88 7.10
N GLN A 54 -0.29 -2.60 7.37
CA GLN A 54 -0.98 -1.87 8.43
C GLN A 54 -1.59 -0.57 7.89
N LEU A 55 -2.74 -0.20 8.45
CA LEU A 55 -3.35 1.09 8.17
C LEU A 55 -2.66 2.17 9.00
N LEU A 56 -1.96 3.07 8.33
CA LEU A 56 -1.37 4.24 8.98
C LEU A 56 -2.37 5.40 8.99
N GLY A 57 -2.84 5.76 10.17
CA GLY A 57 -3.72 6.91 10.38
C GLY A 57 -3.00 8.02 11.14
N LYS A 58 -3.30 9.28 10.81
CA LYS A 58 -2.87 10.41 11.65
C LYS A 58 -3.60 10.32 12.99
N ARG A 59 -2.86 10.35 14.10
CA ARG A 59 -3.46 10.43 15.43
C ARG A 59 -4.31 11.70 15.53
N PRO A 60 -5.62 11.62 15.90
CA PRO A 60 -6.42 12.81 16.12
C PRO A 60 -5.80 13.61 17.27
N LYS A 61 -5.64 14.91 17.07
CA LYS A 61 -5.26 15.85 18.11
C LYS A 61 -6.51 16.65 18.45
N PRO A 62 -7.18 16.37 19.59
CA PRO A 62 -8.29 17.19 20.03
C PRO A 62 -7.79 18.62 20.22
N GLU A 63 -8.43 19.57 19.56
CA GLU A 63 -8.21 20.98 19.85
C GLU A 63 -9.05 21.36 21.07
N ALA A 64 -8.48 22.19 21.95
CA ALA A 64 -9.23 22.71 23.09
C ALA A 64 -10.35 23.61 22.56
N ASP A 65 -11.59 23.26 22.88
CA ASP A 65 -12.76 24.05 22.51
C ASP A 65 -13.39 24.65 23.76
N ILE A 66 -13.08 25.93 24.01
CA ILE A 66 -13.62 26.68 25.15
C ILE A 66 -15.14 26.87 25.05
N THR A 67 -15.73 26.74 23.87
CA THR A 67 -17.18 26.84 23.65
C THR A 67 -17.88 25.49 23.65
N GLY A 68 -17.14 24.39 23.90
CA GLY A 68 -17.67 23.03 23.89
C GLY A 68 -18.85 22.83 24.84
N PHE A 69 -18.92 23.62 25.91
CA PHE A 69 -20.03 23.58 26.87
C PHE A 69 -21.35 24.13 26.32
N ILE A 70 -21.34 24.98 25.28
CA ILE A 70 -22.57 25.57 24.69
C ILE A 70 -23.10 24.73 23.52
N LYS A 71 -22.26 23.91 22.88
CA LYS A 71 -22.61 23.07 21.72
C LYS A 71 -23.89 22.22 21.85
N PRO A 72 -24.26 21.65 23.03
CA PRO A 72 -25.50 20.88 23.13
C PRO A 72 -26.77 21.73 23.27
N PHE A 73 -26.68 23.05 23.41
CA PHE A 73 -27.85 23.91 23.61
C PHE A 73 -28.36 24.51 22.29
N PRO A 74 -29.69 24.57 22.06
CA PRO A 74 -30.26 25.20 20.89
C PRO A 74 -29.97 26.71 20.88
N PRO A 75 -29.86 27.35 19.70
CA PRO A 75 -29.49 28.76 19.56
C PRO A 75 -30.49 29.78 20.14
N TYR A 76 -31.61 29.30 20.71
CA TYR A 76 -32.68 30.15 21.25
C TYR A 76 -33.10 29.61 22.61
N VAL A 77 -32.51 30.15 23.68
CA VAL A 77 -33.26 30.33 24.93
C VAL A 77 -33.90 31.71 24.79
N SER A 78 -35.12 31.76 24.27
CA SER A 78 -35.95 32.96 24.31
C SER A 78 -36.22 33.29 25.77
N ALA A 79 -35.62 34.39 26.24
CA ALA A 79 -35.94 35.03 27.51
C ALA A 79 -37.38 35.57 27.50
#